data_AF-A0A1B6HE35-F1
#
_entry.id   AF-A0A1B6HE35-F1
#
_cell.length_a   1.000
_cell.length_b   1.000
_cell.length_c   1.000
_cell.angle_alpha   90.00
_cell.angle_beta   90.00
_cell.angle_gamma   90.00
#
_symmetry.space_group_name_H-M   'P 1'
#
loop_
_entity.id
_entity.type
_entity.pdbx_description
1 polymer ?
#
loop_
_entity_poly.entity_id
_entity_poly.type
_entity_poly.pdbx_seq_one_letter_code
_entity_poly.pdbx_strand_id
1 'polypeptide(L)'
;METSHLLVSSYVLLMFCLGLSHESTRQRRQDNGGNCQTPSGSRGICINIRNCTELWDLLVKSGPTSHIRSSQCGYEDMDPKVCCPSGSGGSVALPGRNICGLSRATGRRVVNGYAATLGTWPWMAALGYRTPKKTFKLICGGSLISDRYVITAAHCVRAIGDGSLYVVRLGDL
;
A
#
# COMPACT_ATOMS: atom_id res chain seq x y z
N MET A 1 -28.65 61.74 2.68
CA MET A 1 -28.06 60.40 2.45
C MET A 1 -26.60 60.57 2.01
N GLU A 2 -25.77 61.23 2.83
CA GLU A 2 -24.37 61.56 2.47
C GLU A 2 -23.37 61.24 3.59
N THR A 3 -23.83 61.13 4.84
CA THR A 3 -22.99 60.84 6.01
C THR A 3 -22.58 59.36 6.11
N SER A 4 -23.30 58.46 5.45
CA SER A 4 -23.02 57.02 5.42
C SER A 4 -21.86 56.64 4.50
N HIS A 5 -21.60 57.42 3.43
CA HIS A 5 -20.52 57.14 2.47
C HIS A 5 -19.13 57.46 3.03
N LEU A 6 -19.00 58.50 3.85
CA LEU A 6 -17.73 58.91 4.47
C LEU A 6 -17.26 57.92 5.55
N LEU A 7 -18.19 57.30 6.27
CA LEU A 7 -17.88 56.27 7.28
C LEU A 7 -17.38 54.96 6.65
N VAL A 8 -17.94 54.57 5.50
CA VAL A 8 -17.53 53.36 4.76
C VAL A 8 -16.12 53.51 4.19
N SER A 9 -15.77 54.69 3.66
CA SER A 9 -14.43 54.96 3.13
C SER A 9 -13.34 54.93 4.23
N SER A 10 -13.62 55.52 5.40
CA SER A 10 -12.71 55.50 6.54
C SER A 10 -12.49 54.09 7.11
N TYR A 11 -13.55 53.26 7.15
CA TYR A 11 -13.45 51.86 7.58
C TYR A 11 -12.63 50.99 6.61
N VAL A 12 -12.77 51.19 5.29
CA VAL A 12 -12.01 50.44 4.28
C VAL A 12 -10.52 50.80 4.32
N LEU A 13 -10.19 52.08 4.52
CA LEU A 13 -8.81 52.54 4.74
C LEU A 13 -8.22 52.02 6.06
N LEU A 14 -9.01 51.97 7.14
CA LEU A 14 -8.61 51.34 8.41
C LEU A 14 -8.36 49.83 8.25
N MET A 15 -9.17 49.13 7.46
CA MET A 15 -8.96 47.70 7.16
C MET A 15 -7.69 47.46 6.31
N PHE A 16 -7.36 48.38 5.40
CA PHE A 16 -6.09 48.37 4.65
C PHE A 16 -4.87 48.67 5.56
N CYS A 17 -5.00 49.61 6.50
CA CYS A 17 -3.92 49.97 7.44
C CYS A 17 -3.71 48.92 8.55
N LEU A 18 -4.75 48.16 8.91
CA LEU A 18 -4.68 47.10 9.93
C LEU A 18 -4.27 45.73 9.36
N GLY A 19 -3.94 45.65 8.06
CA GLY A 19 -3.36 44.44 7.47
C GLY A 19 -4.28 43.22 7.48
N LEU A 20 -5.61 43.41 7.52
CA LEU A 20 -6.57 42.32 7.35
C LEU A 20 -6.64 41.99 5.85
N SER A 21 -5.65 41.23 5.39
CA SER A 21 -5.68 40.56 4.11
C SER A 21 -6.91 39.65 4.05
N HIS A 22 -7.94 40.08 3.33
CA HIS A 22 -8.99 39.17 2.88
C HIS A 22 -8.44 38.35 1.72
N GLU A 23 -7.45 37.52 2.02
CA GLU A 23 -6.85 36.60 1.08
C GLU A 23 -7.85 35.45 0.91
N SER A 24 -8.62 35.50 -0.18
CA SER A 24 -9.30 34.32 -0.72
C SER A 24 -8.23 33.35 -1.23
N THR A 25 -7.50 32.70 -0.32
CA THR A 25 -6.65 31.58 -0.69
C THR A 25 -7.53 30.38 -1.00
N ARG A 26 -7.88 30.22 -2.27
CA ARG A 26 -8.07 28.90 -2.86
C ARG A 26 -6.70 28.23 -2.89
N GLN A 27 -6.17 27.89 -1.72
CA GLN A 27 -4.86 27.29 -1.59
C GLN A 27 -4.98 25.85 -2.09
N ARG A 28 -4.53 25.63 -3.33
CA ARG A 28 -3.92 24.35 -3.72
C ARG A 28 -2.98 23.97 -2.57
N ARG A 29 -3.31 22.92 -1.81
CA ARG A 29 -2.36 22.33 -0.86
C ARG A 29 -1.17 21.82 -1.67
N GLN A 30 -0.14 22.64 -1.83
CA GLN A 30 1.22 22.14 -2.00
C GLN A 30 1.68 21.70 -0.61
N ASP A 31 1.25 20.50 -0.23
CA ASP A 31 1.79 19.82 0.95
C ASP A 31 3.23 19.43 0.62
N ASN A 32 4.16 20.23 1.12
CA ASN A 32 5.61 20.03 0.98
C ASN A 32 6.13 18.88 1.88
N GLY A 33 5.33 17.82 2.04
CA GLY A 33 5.58 16.82 3.06
C GLY A 33 4.51 15.75 3.11
N GLY A 34 4.32 15.03 2.00
CA GLY A 34 3.94 13.62 1.93
C GLY A 34 2.62 13.16 2.54
N ASN A 35 2.07 13.76 3.58
CA ASN A 35 0.95 13.23 4.36
C ASN A 35 -0.37 13.80 3.87
N CYS A 36 -1.40 12.97 3.86
CA CYS A 36 -2.75 13.32 3.40
C CYS A 36 -3.80 12.56 4.24
N GLN A 37 -5.08 12.83 4.01
CA GLN A 37 -6.17 12.04 4.58
C GLN A 37 -6.98 11.38 3.47
N THR A 38 -7.27 10.09 3.62
CA THR A 38 -8.11 9.34 2.69
C THR A 38 -9.57 9.81 2.80
N PRO A 39 -10.40 9.60 1.77
CA PRO A 39 -11.84 9.90 1.85
C PRO A 39 -12.56 9.17 3.00
N SER A 40 -11.99 8.06 3.45
CA SER A 40 -12.48 7.27 4.59
C SER A 40 -12.02 7.83 5.96
N GLY A 41 -11.28 8.94 5.99
CA GLY A 41 -10.80 9.60 7.22
C GLY A 41 -9.49 9.04 7.79
N SER A 42 -8.84 8.09 7.12
CA SER A 42 -7.55 7.53 7.56
C SER A 42 -6.38 8.45 7.17
N ARG A 43 -5.32 8.47 7.98
CA ARG A 43 -4.07 9.14 7.59
C ARG A 43 -3.37 8.35 6.47
N GLY A 44 -2.81 9.06 5.51
CA GLY A 44 -2.13 8.51 4.35
C GLY A 44 -0.90 9.30 3.91
N ILE A 45 -0.23 8.78 2.89
CA ILE A 45 0.83 9.46 2.15
C ILE A 45 0.37 9.67 0.69
N CYS A 46 0.63 10.87 0.17
CA CYS A 46 0.37 11.26 -1.20
C CYS A 46 1.46 10.73 -2.13
N ILE A 47 1.19 9.61 -2.79
CA ILE A 47 2.12 8.93 -3.70
C ILE A 47 1.49 8.73 -5.08
N ASN A 48 2.31 8.45 -6.09
CA ASN A 48 1.85 8.07 -7.42
C ASN A 48 0.84 6.92 -7.34
N ILE A 49 -0.24 6.96 -8.14
CA ILE A 49 -1.28 5.92 -8.14
C ILE A 49 -0.73 4.51 -8.40
N ARG A 50 0.36 4.40 -9.17
CA ARG A 50 1.05 3.13 -9.45
C ARG A 50 1.72 2.54 -8.21
N ASN A 51 2.05 3.39 -7.23
CA ASN A 51 2.71 3.00 -5.99
C ASN A 51 1.71 2.70 -4.86
N CYS A 52 0.40 2.91 -5.07
CA CYS A 52 -0.65 2.55 -4.11
C CYS A 52 -1.41 1.31 -4.60
N THR A 53 -0.98 0.12 -4.16
CA THR A 53 -1.53 -1.17 -4.62
C THR A 53 -3.05 -1.28 -4.42
N GLU A 54 -3.57 -0.79 -3.29
CA GLU A 54 -5.01 -0.83 -2.98
C GLU A 54 -5.86 -0.09 -4.01
N LEU A 55 -5.43 1.10 -4.43
CA LEU A 55 -6.15 1.92 -5.40
C LEU A 55 -5.82 1.53 -6.85
N TRP A 56 -4.61 1.02 -7.12
CA TRP A 56 -4.22 0.54 -8.44
C TRP A 56 -5.06 -0.65 -8.88
N ASP A 57 -5.28 -1.63 -7.99
CA ASP A 57 -6.09 -2.80 -8.29
C ASP A 57 -7.56 -2.42 -8.55
N LEU A 58 -8.09 -1.43 -7.82
CA LEU A 58 -9.42 -0.87 -8.09
C LEU A 58 -9.48 -0.19 -9.45
N LEU A 59 -8.49 0.64 -9.80
CA LEU A 59 -8.45 1.33 -11.09
C LEU A 59 -8.43 0.35 -12.26
N VAL A 60 -7.59 -0.69 -12.19
CA VAL A 60 -7.46 -1.70 -13.26
C VAL A 60 -8.73 -2.53 -13.39
N LYS A 61 -9.41 -2.85 -12.27
CA LYS A 61 -10.57 -3.74 -12.28
C LYS A 61 -11.89 -3.03 -12.60
N SER A 62 -12.11 -1.83 -12.07
CA SER A 62 -13.40 -1.11 -12.16
C SER A 62 -13.30 0.25 -12.85
N GLY A 63 -12.12 0.67 -13.28
CA GLY A 63 -11.90 1.97 -13.91
C GLY A 63 -11.96 3.14 -12.94
N PRO A 64 -11.97 4.39 -13.46
CA PRO A 64 -11.98 5.59 -12.63
C PRO A 64 -13.30 5.76 -11.85
N THR A 65 -13.30 5.33 -10.59
CA THR A 65 -14.45 5.50 -9.68
C THR A 65 -14.41 6.83 -8.93
N SER A 66 -15.53 7.22 -8.31
CA SER A 66 -15.60 8.38 -7.43
C SER A 66 -14.60 8.29 -6.26
N HIS A 67 -14.34 7.08 -5.77
CA HIS A 67 -13.39 6.81 -4.68
C HIS A 67 -11.93 7.10 -5.07
N ILE A 68 -11.55 6.77 -6.32
CA ILE A 68 -10.21 7.08 -6.84
C ILE A 68 -10.06 8.59 -7.07
N ARG A 69 -11.10 9.23 -7.61
CA ARG A 69 -11.12 10.68 -7.84
C ARG A 69 -11.05 11.47 -6.53
N SER A 70 -11.77 11.03 -5.49
CA SER A 70 -11.74 11.68 -4.17
C SER A 70 -10.45 11.43 -3.41
N SER A 71 -9.70 10.38 -3.77
CA SER A 71 -8.38 10.11 -3.20
C SER A 71 -7.25 10.89 -3.88
N GLN A 72 -7.51 11.65 -4.95
CA GLN A 72 -6.47 12.39 -5.64
C GLN A 72 -5.89 13.52 -4.77
N CYS A 73 -4.58 13.48 -4.56
CA CYS A 73 -3.86 14.46 -3.73
C CYS A 73 -2.87 15.31 -4.54
N GLY A 74 -2.71 15.06 -5.85
CA GLY A 74 -1.90 15.88 -6.73
C GLY A 74 -1.54 15.20 -8.03
N TYR A 75 -0.48 15.71 -8.66
CA TYR A 75 0.13 15.14 -9.86
C TYR A 75 1.65 15.12 -9.71
N GLU A 76 2.27 14.13 -10.34
CA GLU A 76 3.70 14.02 -10.56
C GLU A 76 3.88 13.95 -12.07
N ASP A 77 4.38 15.05 -12.65
CA ASP A 77 4.35 15.30 -14.09
C ASP A 77 2.94 15.16 -14.69
N MET A 78 2.67 14.08 -15.42
CA MET A 78 1.38 13.74 -16.02
C MET A 78 0.65 12.62 -15.27
N ASP A 79 1.28 11.97 -14.31
CA ASP A 79 0.69 10.87 -13.55
C ASP A 79 -0.05 11.41 -12.31
N PRO A 80 -1.29 10.95 -12.04
CA PRO A 80 -2.04 11.36 -10.86
C PRO A 80 -1.46 10.72 -9.59
N LYS A 81 -1.34 11.53 -8.53
CA LYS A 81 -1.04 11.07 -7.17
C LYS A 81 -2.32 10.90 -6.36
N VAL A 82 -2.34 9.88 -5.52
CA VAL A 82 -3.47 9.55 -4.63
C VAL A 82 -3.01 9.41 -3.19
N CYS A 83 -3.93 9.68 -2.27
CA CYS A 83 -3.72 9.50 -0.85
C CYS A 83 -3.83 8.03 -0.48
N CYS A 84 -2.70 7.40 -0.17
CA CYS A 84 -2.61 6.00 0.19
C CYS A 84 -2.49 5.86 1.72
N PRO A 85 -3.35 5.09 2.42
CA PRO A 85 -3.34 5.01 3.88
C PRO A 85 -1.98 4.49 4.43
N SER A 86 -1.39 5.22 5.38
CA SER A 86 -0.09 4.87 6.00
C SER A 86 -0.25 4.00 7.25
N GLY A 87 -1.50 3.79 7.68
CA GLY A 87 -1.89 3.05 8.87
C GLY A 87 -2.21 1.57 8.64
N SER A 88 -2.04 1.04 7.44
CA SER A 88 -2.04 -0.41 7.17
C SER A 88 -0.68 -1.03 7.52
N GLY A 89 -0.23 -0.80 8.76
CA GLY A 89 0.80 -1.61 9.38
C GLY A 89 0.27 -3.03 9.62
N GLY A 90 0.96 -4.04 9.07
CA GLY A 90 0.96 -5.37 9.68
C GLY A 90 -0.07 -6.38 9.21
N SER A 91 -0.62 -6.25 8.00
CA SER A 91 -0.83 -7.47 7.21
C SER A 91 0.36 -7.55 6.28
N VAL A 92 0.99 -8.73 6.18
CA VAL A 92 1.92 -9.03 5.09
C VAL A 92 1.10 -8.92 3.81
N ALA A 93 0.93 -7.71 3.31
CA ALA A 93 0.29 -7.45 2.03
C ALA A 93 1.23 -8.05 1.01
N LEU A 94 0.88 -9.26 0.56
CA LEU A 94 1.53 -9.85 -0.59
C LEU A 94 1.55 -8.77 -1.68
N PRO A 95 2.71 -8.52 -2.32
CA PRO A 95 2.80 -7.49 -3.34
C PRO A 95 1.69 -7.73 -4.38
N GLY A 96 1.08 -6.64 -4.86
CA GLY A 96 -0.04 -6.71 -5.81
C GLY A 96 0.31 -7.59 -7.01
N ARG A 97 -0.70 -8.12 -7.71
CA ARG A 97 -0.55 -9.21 -8.72
C ARG A 97 0.54 -8.98 -9.80
N ASN A 98 0.99 -7.74 -10.01
CA ASN A 98 1.98 -7.36 -11.01
C ASN A 98 3.38 -7.07 -10.45
N ILE A 99 3.59 -7.15 -9.13
CA ILE A 99 4.87 -6.89 -8.47
C ILE A 99 5.37 -8.21 -7.88
N CYS A 100 6.55 -8.66 -8.33
CA CYS A 100 7.15 -9.91 -7.90
C CYS A 100 8.66 -9.75 -7.64
N GLY A 101 9.26 -10.68 -6.90
CA GLY A 101 10.72 -10.77 -6.76
C GLY A 101 11.37 -9.72 -5.85
N LEU A 102 10.58 -8.90 -5.14
CA LEU A 102 11.11 -7.94 -4.16
C LEU A 102 11.54 -8.64 -2.86
N SER A 103 12.83 -8.64 -2.60
CA SER A 103 13.44 -9.15 -1.38
C SER A 103 14.18 -8.06 -0.64
N ARG A 104 14.17 -8.13 0.70
CA ARG A 104 14.98 -7.26 1.57
C ARG A 104 16.40 -7.80 1.78
N ALA A 105 16.75 -8.92 1.14
CA ALA A 105 18.09 -9.49 1.23
C ALA A 105 19.11 -8.61 0.53
N THR A 106 20.24 -8.37 1.20
CA THR A 106 21.37 -7.60 0.67
C THR A 106 22.38 -8.47 -0.09
N GLY A 107 22.27 -9.80 0.00
CA GLY A 107 23.19 -10.77 -0.60
C GLY A 107 22.56 -11.58 -1.73
N ARG A 108 23.35 -11.87 -2.77
CA ARG A 108 22.94 -12.72 -3.91
C ARG A 108 23.26 -14.20 -3.72
N ARG A 109 24.02 -14.55 -2.67
CA ARG A 109 24.47 -15.91 -2.39
C ARG A 109 24.43 -16.17 -0.89
N VAL A 110 23.94 -17.35 -0.52
CA VAL A 110 24.02 -17.84 0.86
C VAL A 110 25.37 -18.51 1.06
N VAL A 111 26.21 -17.95 1.92
CA VAL A 111 27.51 -18.51 2.34
C VAL A 111 27.53 -18.43 3.87
N ASN A 112 27.79 -19.54 4.55
CA ASN A 112 27.70 -19.63 6.02
C ASN A 112 26.42 -19.00 6.57
N GLY A 113 25.28 -19.39 5.99
CA GLY A 113 24.00 -18.74 6.22
C GLY A 113 23.51 -18.81 7.66
N TYR A 114 22.65 -17.86 8.00
CA TYR A 114 21.87 -17.81 9.25
C TYR A 114 20.38 -17.74 8.90
N ALA A 115 19.52 -17.90 9.90
CA ALA A 115 18.07 -17.80 9.69
C ALA A 115 17.71 -16.42 9.10
N ALA A 116 16.92 -16.41 8.03
CA ALA A 116 16.45 -15.17 7.42
C ALA A 116 15.53 -14.41 8.39
N THR A 117 15.54 -13.08 8.34
CA THR A 117 14.56 -12.27 9.08
C THR A 117 13.18 -12.41 8.44
N LEU A 118 12.13 -12.32 9.27
CA LEU A 118 10.74 -12.44 8.83
C LEU A 118 10.44 -11.52 7.64
N GLY A 119 9.87 -12.09 6.58
CA GLY A 119 9.49 -11.35 5.37
C GLY A 119 10.66 -10.91 4.47
N THR A 120 11.89 -11.40 4.70
CA THR A 120 13.02 -11.16 3.77
C THR A 120 12.76 -11.78 2.41
N TRP A 121 12.11 -12.94 2.40
CA TRP A 121 11.76 -13.70 1.20
C TRP A 121 10.24 -13.94 1.17
N PRO A 122 9.43 -12.94 0.78
CA PRO A 122 7.96 -12.98 0.97
C PRO A 122 7.25 -14.10 0.23
N TRP A 123 7.85 -14.65 -0.83
CA TRP A 123 7.28 -15.75 -1.61
C TRP A 123 7.52 -17.13 -0.99
N MET A 124 8.26 -17.26 0.10
CA MET A 124 8.54 -18.55 0.71
C MET A 124 7.25 -19.23 1.20
N ALA A 125 7.03 -20.45 0.73
CA ALA A 125 5.91 -21.29 1.12
C ALA A 125 6.40 -22.58 1.77
N ALA A 126 5.73 -23.01 2.84
CA ALA A 126 5.98 -24.28 3.50
C ALA A 126 4.78 -25.22 3.29
N LEU A 127 5.04 -26.42 2.77
CA LEU A 127 4.00 -27.41 2.45
C LEU A 127 3.83 -28.37 3.62
N GLY A 128 2.62 -28.40 4.16
CA GLY A 128 2.23 -29.19 5.32
C GLY A 128 1.50 -30.47 4.92
N TYR A 129 1.99 -31.58 5.41
CA TYR A 129 1.46 -32.92 5.17
C TYR A 129 0.83 -33.48 6.42
N ARG A 130 -0.27 -34.20 6.25
CA ARG A 130 -0.97 -34.89 7.31
C ARG A 130 -0.95 -36.39 7.06
N THR A 131 -0.53 -37.15 8.06
CA THR A 131 -0.58 -38.63 8.01
C THR A 131 -1.91 -39.15 8.54
N PRO A 132 -2.29 -40.42 8.25
CA PRO A 132 -3.43 -41.09 8.86
C PRO A 132 -3.39 -41.09 10.40
N LYS A 133 -2.18 -41.12 10.98
CA LYS A 133 -1.96 -41.03 12.43
C LYS A 133 -2.11 -39.59 12.98
N LYS A 134 -2.65 -38.67 12.18
CA LYS A 134 -2.84 -37.25 12.49
C LYS A 134 -1.55 -36.49 12.83
N THR A 135 -0.38 -36.99 12.40
CA THR A 135 0.87 -36.24 12.55
C THR A 135 1.00 -35.22 11.42
N PHE A 136 1.49 -34.02 11.76
CA PHE A 136 1.68 -32.92 10.83
C PHE A 136 3.17 -32.67 10.61
N LYS A 137 3.59 -32.53 9.35
CA LYS A 137 5.00 -32.26 9.01
C LYS A 137 5.12 -31.23 7.90
N LEU A 138 6.07 -30.31 8.03
CA LEU A 138 6.47 -29.33 7.02
C LEU A 138 7.82 -29.78 6.44
N ILE A 139 7.80 -30.52 5.33
CA ILE A 139 9.02 -31.15 4.79
C ILE A 139 9.35 -30.77 3.35
N CYS A 140 8.48 -29.97 2.72
CA CYS A 140 8.71 -29.41 1.41
C CYS A 140 8.52 -27.90 1.44
N GLY A 141 9.23 -27.23 0.54
CA GLY A 141 9.05 -25.81 0.25
C GLY A 141 8.30 -25.57 -1.05
N GLY A 142 7.99 -24.30 -1.29
CA GLY A 142 7.46 -23.81 -2.55
C GLY A 142 7.68 -22.30 -2.67
N SER A 143 7.25 -21.74 -3.79
CA SER A 143 7.26 -20.30 -4.00
C SER A 143 5.91 -19.80 -4.48
N LEU A 144 5.40 -18.75 -3.85
CA LEU A 144 4.20 -18.06 -4.30
C LEU A 144 4.49 -17.35 -5.63
N ILE A 145 3.74 -17.72 -6.67
CA ILE A 145 3.88 -17.15 -8.03
C ILE A 145 2.69 -16.29 -8.44
N SER A 146 1.60 -16.33 -7.66
CA SER A 146 0.41 -15.47 -7.81
C SER A 146 -0.40 -15.47 -6.52
N ASP A 147 -1.54 -14.79 -6.49
CA ASP A 147 -2.48 -14.77 -5.36
C ASP A 147 -3.09 -16.14 -5.02
N ARG A 148 -3.00 -17.13 -5.94
CA ARG A 148 -3.66 -18.45 -5.79
C ARG A 148 -2.78 -19.64 -6.14
N TYR A 149 -1.57 -19.42 -6.65
CA TYR A 149 -0.70 -20.51 -7.11
C TYR A 149 0.66 -20.48 -6.39
N VAL A 150 1.07 -21.65 -5.91
CA VAL A 150 2.41 -21.94 -5.39
C VAL A 150 3.06 -22.96 -6.31
N ILE A 151 4.28 -22.66 -6.75
CA ILE A 151 5.11 -23.61 -7.50
C ILE A 151 5.94 -24.44 -6.52
N THR A 152 6.05 -25.74 -6.79
CA THR A 152 6.83 -26.69 -5.98
C THR A 152 7.32 -27.84 -6.87
N ALA A 153 8.11 -28.76 -6.31
CA ALA A 153 8.56 -29.94 -7.01
C ALA A 153 7.45 -30.99 -7.13
N ALA A 154 7.41 -31.73 -8.24
CA ALA A 154 6.40 -32.76 -8.47
C ALA A 154 6.40 -33.86 -7.38
N HIS A 155 7.58 -34.23 -6.87
CA HIS A 155 7.70 -35.22 -5.80
C HIS A 155 7.08 -34.75 -4.47
N CYS A 156 6.96 -33.43 -4.25
CA CYS A 156 6.28 -32.89 -3.08
C CYS A 156 4.76 -33.08 -3.15
N VAL A 157 4.17 -33.23 -4.34
CA VAL A 157 2.71 -33.36 -4.49
C VAL A 157 2.28 -34.81 -4.70
N ARG A 158 3.10 -35.58 -5.42
CA ARG A 158 2.67 -36.88 -5.95
C ARG A 158 2.95 -38.07 -5.03
N ALA A 159 3.96 -37.98 -4.16
CA ALA A 159 4.34 -39.10 -3.29
C ALA A 159 5.17 -38.64 -2.08
N ILE A 160 4.53 -38.52 -0.91
CA ILE A 160 5.22 -38.32 0.37
C ILE A 160 4.77 -39.43 1.33
N GLY A 161 5.40 -40.61 1.25
CA GLY A 161 5.13 -41.74 2.17
C GLY A 161 3.63 -42.00 2.37
N ASP A 162 3.18 -42.00 3.62
CA ASP A 162 1.77 -42.09 4.03
C ASP A 162 1.07 -40.72 4.17
N GLY A 163 1.77 -39.61 3.93
CA GLY A 163 1.28 -38.25 4.12
C GLY A 163 0.58 -37.69 2.88
N SER A 164 -0.60 -37.10 3.08
CA SER A 164 -1.27 -36.29 2.06
C SER A 164 -0.97 -34.80 2.27
N LEU A 165 -0.71 -34.06 1.19
CA LEU A 165 -0.62 -32.60 1.23
C LEU A 165 -1.95 -32.02 1.75
N TYR A 166 -1.88 -31.22 2.81
CA TYR A 166 -3.06 -30.72 3.52
C TYR A 166 -3.15 -29.19 3.52
N VAL A 167 -2.01 -28.50 3.69
CA VAL A 167 -1.99 -27.04 3.81
C VAL A 167 -0.71 -26.46 3.23
N VAL A 168 -0.79 -25.22 2.76
CA VAL A 168 0.36 -24.39 2.42
C VAL A 168 0.38 -23.23 3.38
N ARG A 169 1.52 -22.98 4.03
CA ARG A 169 1.74 -21.81 4.89
C ARG A 169 2.61 -20.80 4.18
N LEU A 170 2.20 -19.52 4.24
CA LEU A 170 2.92 -18.37 3.70
C LEU A 170 3.26 -17.43 4.85
N GLY A 171 4.41 -16.76 4.78
CA GLY A 171 4.81 -15.77 5.79
C GLY A 171 5.12 -16.30 7.19
N ASP A 172 5.33 -17.62 7.33
CA ASP A 172 5.59 -18.32 8.61
C ASP A 172 7.11 -18.39 8.95
N LEU A 173 7.95 -17.59 8.29
CA LEU A 173 9.43 -17.55 8.43
C LEU A 173 9.97 -16.12 8.49
#